data_AF-A0A937I218-F1
#
_entry.id   AF-A0A937I218-F1
#
_cell.length_a   1.000
_cell.length_b   1.000
_cell.length_c   1.000
_cell.angle_alpha   90.00
_cell.angle_beta   90.00
_cell.angle_gamma   90.00
#
_symmetry.space_group_name_H-M   'P 1'
#
loop_
_entity.id
_entity.type
_entity.pdbx_description
1 polymer ?
#
loop_
_entity_poly.entity_id
_entity_poly.type
_entity_poly.pdbx_seq_one_letter_code
_entity_poly.pdbx_strand_id
1 'polypeptide(L)' 'MKQDERRLAIKSQREQLIHALEELYMAAFDRLGELEGEIGEVKAAQFTQMILNSKTAAIEPLLKEIEKPVITTPGDAS' A
#
# COMPACT_ATOMS: atom_id res chain seq x y z
N MET A 1 19.29 -20.71 4.19
CA MET A 1 19.07 -19.25 4.03
C MET A 1 19.47 -18.58 5.31
N LYS A 2 20.45 -17.68 5.24
CA LYS A 2 20.91 -16.94 6.43
C LYS A 2 19.79 -15.97 6.85
N GLN A 3 19.54 -15.82 8.15
CA GLN A 3 18.45 -15.00 8.70
C GLN A 3 18.38 -13.58 8.10
N ASP A 4 19.54 -13.03 7.73
CA ASP A 4 19.65 -11.72 7.10
C ASP A 4 19.16 -11.67 5.64
N GLU A 5 19.37 -12.74 4.86
CA GLU A 5 18.85 -12.86 3.49
C GLU A 5 17.31 -12.88 3.50
N ARG A 6 16.72 -13.62 4.46
CA ARG A 6 15.26 -13.67 4.64
C ARG A 6 14.70 -12.29 5.00
N ARG A 7 15.39 -11.54 5.85
CA ARG A 7 14.99 -10.19 6.28
C ARG A 7 14.99 -9.21 5.11
N LEU A 8 16.06 -9.22 4.31
CA LEU A 8 16.19 -8.37 3.12
C LEU A 8 15.13 -8.71 2.06
N ALA A 9 14.85 -10.00 1.86
CA ALA A 9 13.80 -10.45 0.95
C ALA A 9 12.40 -9.95 1.37
N ILE A 10 12.06 -10.03 2.67
CA ILE A 10 10.78 -9.52 3.18
C ILE A 10 10.67 -8.00 3.00
N LYS A 11 11.75 -7.26 3.28
CA LYS A 11 11.78 -5.81 3.07
C LYS A 11 11.56 -5.46 1.59
N SER A 12 12.30 -6.10 0.69
CA SER A 12 12.20 -5.86 -0.75
C SER A 12 10.80 -6.20 -1.29
N GLN A 13 10.22 -7.32 -0.87
CA GLN A 13 8.87 -7.70 -1.27
C GLN A 13 7.83 -6.67 -0.81
N ARG A 14 8.01 -6.08 0.37
CA ARG A 14 7.11 -5.06 0.90
C ARG A 14 7.21 -3.74 0.13
N GLU A 15 8.43 -3.30 -0.19
CA GLU A 15 8.65 -2.10 -1.02
C GLU A 15 8.00 -2.27 -2.40
N GLN A 16 8.12 -3.46 -3.01
CA GLN A 16 7.44 -3.79 -4.26
C GLN A 16 5.91 -3.75 -4.12
N LEU A 17 5.35 -4.24 -3.01
CA LEU A 17 3.91 -4.18 -2.76
C LEU A 17 3.41 -2.74 -2.62
N ILE A 18 4.17 -1.88 -1.94
CA ILE A 18 3.82 -0.46 -1.81
C ILE A 18 3.79 0.18 -3.20
N HIS A 19 4.83 0.00 -4.02
CA HIS A 19 4.87 0.59 -5.36
C HIS A 19 3.73 0.08 -6.25
N ALA A 20 3.45 -1.23 -6.25
CA ALA A 20 2.35 -1.79 -7.04
C ALA A 20 0.98 -1.21 -6.61
N LEU A 21 0.77 -1.01 -5.31
CA LEU A 21 -0.44 -0.36 -4.81
C LEU A 21 -0.51 1.11 -5.24
N GLU A 22 0.59 1.85 -5.15
CA GLU A 22 0.65 3.25 -5.58
C GLU A 22 0.32 3.39 -7.07
N GLU A 23 0.89 2.56 -7.93
CA GLU A 23 0.58 2.51 -9.36
C GLU A 23 -0.91 2.21 -9.61
N LEU A 24 -1.47 1.24 -8.89
CA LEU A 24 -2.89 0.91 -8.98
C LEU A 24 -3.78 2.11 -8.60
N TYR A 25 -3.46 2.81 -7.51
CA TYR A 25 -4.23 3.97 -7.08
C TYR A 25 -4.09 5.13 -8.06
N MET A 26 -2.92 5.36 -8.65
CA MET A 26 -2.75 6.36 -9.70
C MET A 26 -3.62 6.06 -10.92
N ALA A 27 -3.59 4.82 -11.41
CA ALA A 27 -4.45 4.40 -12.52
C ALA A 27 -5.95 4.52 -12.19
N ALA A 28 -6.35 4.33 -10.92
CA ALA A 28 -7.73 4.53 -10.49
C ALA A 28 -8.13 6.02 -10.49
N PHE A 29 -7.25 6.93 -10.08
CA PHE A 29 -7.51 8.37 -10.15
C PHE A 29 -7.55 8.88 -11.59
N ASP A 30 -6.67 8.40 -12.47
CA ASP A 30 -6.70 8.77 -13.89
C ASP A 30 -8.05 8.44 -14.53
N ARG A 31 -8.56 7.22 -14.31
CA ARG A 31 -9.89 6.79 -14.76
C ARG A 31 -11.02 7.62 -14.16
N LEU A 32 -10.88 8.04 -12.90
CA LEU A 32 -11.90 8.88 -12.27
C LEU A 32 -11.95 10.28 -12.90
N GLY A 33 -10.80 10.84 -13.28
CA GLY A 33 -10.73 12.10 -14.02
C GLY A 33 -11.41 12.04 -15.39
N GLU A 34 -11.32 10.89 -16.07
CA GLU A 34 -12.05 10.66 -17.33
C GLU A 34 -13.58 10.62 -17.13
N LEU A 35 -14.05 10.12 -15.99
CA LEU A 35 -15.47 9.95 -15.67
C LEU A 35 -16.13 11.20 -15.04
N GLU A 36 -15.34 12.16 -14.54
CA GLU A 36 -15.85 13.31 -13.77
C GLU A 36 -16.96 14.08 -14.52
N GLY A 37 -16.80 14.27 -15.82
CA GLY A 37 -17.80 14.92 -16.68
C GLY A 37 -19.11 14.13 -16.85
N GLU A 38 -19.09 12.80 -16.69
CA GLU A 38 -20.25 11.93 -16.85
C GLU A 38 -21.02 11.74 -15.53
N ILE A 39 -20.30 11.64 -14.41
CA ILE A 39 -20.90 11.33 -13.10
C ILE A 39 -21.20 12.58 -12.26
N GLY A 40 -20.64 13.73 -12.66
CA GLY A 40 -20.77 15.01 -11.97
C GLY A 40 -19.84 15.16 -10.76
N GLU A 41 -19.49 16.42 -10.48
CA GLU A 41 -18.48 16.84 -9.48
C GLU A 41 -18.69 16.21 -8.09
N VAL A 42 -19.93 16.21 -7.59
CA VAL A 42 -20.23 15.68 -6.24
C VAL A 42 -19.93 14.19 -6.13
N LYS A 43 -20.31 13.40 -7.14
CA LYS A 43 -20.10 11.95 -7.13
C LYS A 43 -18.62 11.62 -7.40
N ALA A 44 -17.96 12.38 -8.27
CA ALA A 44 -16.52 12.29 -8.48
C ALA A 44 -15.75 12.52 -7.17
N ALA A 45 -16.08 13.58 -6.42
CA ALA A 45 -15.45 13.86 -5.13
C ALA A 45 -15.66 12.73 -4.10
N GLN A 46 -16.85 12.12 -4.07
CA GLN A 46 -17.12 10.97 -3.19
C GLN A 46 -16.23 9.77 -3.56
N PHE A 47 -16.09 9.46 -4.85
CA PHE A 47 -15.22 8.38 -5.29
C PHE A 47 -13.74 8.68 -5.04
N THR A 48 -13.30 9.92 -5.26
CA THR A 48 -11.94 10.38 -4.90
C THR A 48 -11.67 10.09 -3.43
N GLN A 49 -12.58 10.46 -2.53
CA GLN A 49 -12.41 10.23 -1.10
C GLN A 49 -12.39 8.74 -0.74
N MET A 50 -13.22 7.91 -1.38
CA MET A 50 -13.21 6.45 -1.17
C MET A 50 -11.87 5.83 -1.58
N ILE A 51 -11.32 6.25 -2.73
CA ILE A 51 -10.01 5.80 -3.22
C ILE A 51 -8.89 6.25 -2.27
N LEU A 52 -8.91 7.52 -1.83
CA LEU A 52 -7.94 8.04 -0.85
C LEU A 52 -7.97 7.24 0.45
N ASN A 53 -9.16 6.97 0.99
CA ASN A 53 -9.30 6.20 2.23
C ASN A 53 -8.76 4.77 2.07
N SER A 54 -9.06 4.13 0.94
CA SER A 54 -8.51 2.80 0.61
C SER A 54 -6.98 2.83 0.54
N LYS A 55 -6.41 3.81 -0.18
CA LYS A 55 -4.96 3.99 -0.30
C LYS A 55 -4.29 4.12 1.05
N THR A 56 -4.79 5.01 1.89
CA THR A 56 -4.25 5.23 3.24
C THR A 56 -4.31 3.94 4.07
N ALA A 57 -5.45 3.25 4.09
CA ALA A 57 -5.62 2.03 4.86
C ALA A 57 -4.73 0.87 4.38
N ALA A 58 -4.40 0.81 3.08
CA ALA A 58 -3.54 -0.23 2.52
C ALA A 58 -2.04 0.06 2.65
N ILE A 59 -1.62 1.32 2.43
CA ILE A 59 -0.19 1.69 2.38
C ILE A 59 0.39 1.93 3.77
N GLU A 60 -0.34 2.61 4.67
CA GLU A 60 0.20 2.96 5.98
C GLU A 60 0.71 1.76 6.81
N PRO A 61 0.00 0.62 6.88
CA PRO A 61 0.49 -0.54 7.63
C PRO A 61 1.82 -1.07 7.05
N LEU A 62 1.99 -1.03 5.72
CA LEU A 62 3.21 -1.48 5.06
C LEU A 62 4.38 -0.53 5.37
N LEU A 63 4.15 0.79 5.40
CA LEU A 63 5.17 1.77 5.78
C LEU A 63 5.56 1.65 7.25
N LYS A 64 4.60 1.56 8.18
CA LYS A 64 4.87 1.41 9.62
C LYS A 64 5.68 0.15 9.93
N GLU A 65 5.47 -0.93 9.17
CA GLU A 65 6.24 -2.15 9.34
C GLU A 65 7.69 -2.03 8.83
N ILE A 66 8.00 -1.06 7.94
CA ILE A 66 9.39 -0.73 7.54
C ILE A 66 10.11 -0.03 8.69
N GLU A 67 9.42 0.84 9.42
CA GLU A 67 9.97 1.59 10.56
C GLU A 67 10.17 0.70 11.79
N LYS A 68 9.30 -0.30 11.99
CA LYS A 68 9.49 -1.29 13.04
C LYS A 68 10.72 -2.15 12.72
N PRO A 69 11.63 -2.38 13.68
CA PRO A 69 12.60 -3.45 13.54
C PRO A 69 11.80 -4.73 13.30
N VAL A 70 12.05 -5.42 12.19
CA VAL A 70 11.41 -6.70 11.89
C VAL A 70 11.70 -7.62 13.07
N ILE A 71 10.71 -7.81 13.95
CA ILE A 71 10.82 -8.66 15.13
C ILE A 71 10.86 -10.10 14.60
N THR A 72 12.05 -10.57 14.24
CA THR A 72 12.29 -12.00 14.12
C THR A 72 12.39 -12.51 15.54
N THR A 73 11.26 -12.75 16.21
CA THR A 73 11.26 -13.62 17.39
C THR A 73 11.66 -14.99 16.86
N PRO A 74 12.84 -15.53 17.20
CA PRO A 74 13.04 -16.96 17.04
C PRO A 74 11.99 -17.61 17.93
N GLY A 75 11.23 -18.56 17.41
CA GLY A 75 10.25 -19.29 18.20
C GLY A 75 10.87 -19.77 19.50
N ASP A 76 10.09 -19.71 20.57
CA ASP A 76 10.43 -20.18 21.91
C ASP A 76 11.31 -21.42 21.84
N ALA A 77 12.59 -21.23 22.18
CA ALA A 77 13.46 -22.33 22.51
C ALA A 77 13.34 -22.56 24.01
N SER A 78 12.67 -23.67 24.36
CA SER A 78 12.55 -24.35 25.68
C SER A 78 11.24 -24.12 26.42
#